data_AF-A0A523RCS5-F1
#
_entry.id   AF-A0A523RCS5-F1
#
_cell.length_a   1.000
_cell.length_b   1.000
_cell.length_c   1.000
_cell.angle_alpha   90.00
_cell.angle_beta   90.00
_cell.angle_gamma   90.00
#
_symmetry.space_group_name_H-M   'P 1'
#
loop_
_entity.id
_entity.type
_entity.pdbx_description
1 polymer ?
#
loop_
_entity_poly.entity_id
_entity_poly.type
_entity_poly.pdbx_seq_one_letter_code
_entity_poly.pdbx_strand_id
1 'polypeptide(L)'
;SFPKAKKVVLTKNYRSTQEILDHAYNLIQHNNPDRLEVQSKIDKKLVAILKKKGELKHYTFDKDYEEADWVAEKILELKNKNKELKFRDLAILTRANSHAEQFVLSLKQLVIPYVFS
;
A
#
# COMPACT_ATOMS: atom_id res chain seq x y z
N SER A 1 -27.27 -0.52 -22.89
CA SER A 1 -27.47 0.51 -21.85
C SER A 1 -28.62 0.08 -20.96
N PHE A 2 -28.48 0.17 -19.63
CA PHE A 2 -29.54 -0.17 -18.66
C PHE A 2 -30.05 1.10 -17.97
N PRO A 3 -30.90 1.91 -18.64
CA PRO A 3 -31.27 3.25 -18.18
C PRO A 3 -32.03 3.27 -16.85
N LYS A 4 -32.67 2.17 -16.47
CA LYS A 4 -33.45 2.04 -15.22
C LYS A 4 -32.65 1.46 -14.05
N ALA A 5 -31.37 1.11 -14.26
CA ALA A 5 -30.57 0.51 -13.20
C ALA A 5 -30.25 1.54 -12.10
N LYS A 6 -30.46 1.16 -10.84
CA LYS A 6 -30.08 1.98 -9.69
C LYS A 6 -28.55 1.97 -9.55
N LYS A 7 -27.95 3.16 -9.49
CA LYS A 7 -26.52 3.32 -9.18
C LYS A 7 -26.37 3.52 -7.67
N VAL A 8 -25.50 2.73 -7.05
CA VAL A 8 -25.12 2.86 -5.64
C VAL A 8 -23.63 3.08 -5.58
N VAL A 9 -23.20 4.16 -4.92
CA VAL A 9 -21.78 4.49 -4.75
C VAL A 9 -21.41 4.33 -3.28
N LEU A 10 -20.38 3.52 -3.03
CA LEU A 10 -19.87 3.29 -1.68
C LEU A 10 -18.63 4.14 -1.47
N THR A 11 -18.72 5.10 -0.55
CA THR A 11 -17.63 6.05 -0.25
C THR A 11 -16.96 5.79 1.09
N LYS A 12 -17.50 4.88 1.92
CA LYS A 12 -16.93 4.55 3.24
C LYS A 12 -15.84 3.49 3.11
N ASN A 13 -14.63 3.80 3.56
CA ASN A 13 -13.52 2.85 3.62
C ASN A 13 -13.23 2.44 5.08
N TYR A 14 -13.17 1.12 5.30
CA TYR A 14 -12.99 0.53 6.63
C TYR A 14 -11.59 -0.04 6.87
N ARG A 15 -10.68 0.04 5.87
CA ARG A 15 -9.36 -0.59 5.89
C ARG A 15 -8.23 0.40 6.14
N SER A 16 -8.26 1.53 5.46
CA SER A 16 -7.14 2.47 5.37
C SER A 16 -7.43 3.75 6.14
N THR A 17 -6.36 4.43 6.56
CA THR A 17 -6.44 5.77 7.16
C THR A 17 -6.73 6.82 6.08
N GLN A 18 -7.27 7.98 6.47
CA GLN A 18 -7.61 9.04 5.52
C GLN A 18 -6.40 9.50 4.70
N GLU A 19 -5.22 9.58 5.32
CA GLU A 19 -3.97 9.96 4.67
C GLU A 19 -3.62 9.05 3.47
N ILE A 20 -3.71 7.72 3.65
CA ILE A 20 -3.50 6.76 2.54
C ILE A 20 -4.55 6.95 1.45
N LEU A 21 -5.82 7.17 1.84
CA LEU A 21 -6.92 7.34 0.88
C LEU A 21 -6.75 8.62 0.06
N ASP A 22 -6.30 9.71 0.67
CA ASP A 22 -6.09 10.98 -0.01
C ASP A 22 -4.96 10.88 -1.04
N HIS A 23 -3.83 10.25 -0.68
CA HIS A 23 -2.74 10.01 -1.63
C HIS A 23 -3.16 9.08 -2.78
N ALA A 24 -3.88 7.99 -2.48
CA ALA A 24 -4.40 7.09 -3.51
C ALA A 24 -5.39 7.82 -4.44
N TYR A 25 -6.24 8.70 -3.89
CA TYR A 25 -7.20 9.49 -4.66
C TYR A 25 -6.48 10.51 -5.56
N ASN A 26 -5.46 11.19 -5.06
CA ASN A 26 -4.65 12.11 -5.86
C ASN A 26 -3.92 11.38 -7.00
N LEU A 27 -3.36 10.19 -6.74
CA LEU A 27 -2.71 9.39 -7.78
C LEU A 27 -3.70 9.01 -8.87
N ILE A 28 -4.85 8.43 -8.51
CA ILE A 28 -5.79 7.89 -9.51
C ILE A 28 -6.41 8.99 -10.38
N GLN A 29 -6.53 10.24 -9.90
CA GLN A 29 -7.06 11.36 -10.69
C GLN A 29 -6.28 11.65 -11.98
N HIS A 30 -5.01 11.26 -12.07
CA HIS A 30 -4.20 11.43 -13.28
C HIS A 30 -4.70 10.57 -14.46
N ASN A 31 -5.62 9.63 -14.23
CA ASN A 31 -6.26 8.84 -15.28
C ASN A 31 -7.54 9.49 -15.83
N ASN A 32 -7.87 10.72 -15.42
CA ASN A 32 -8.96 11.49 -16.04
C ASN A 32 -8.58 11.87 -17.49
N PRO A 33 -9.56 11.95 -18.42
CA PRO A 33 -11.01 11.91 -18.21
C PRO A 33 -11.63 10.51 -18.21
N ASP A 34 -10.86 9.45 -18.43
CA ASP A 34 -11.38 8.10 -18.65
C ASP A 34 -11.92 7.39 -17.39
N ARG A 35 -11.86 8.06 -16.24
CA ARG A 35 -12.40 7.54 -14.99
C ARG A 35 -13.91 7.52 -15.00
N LEU A 36 -14.47 6.40 -14.50
CA LEU A 36 -15.90 6.25 -14.26
C LEU A 36 -16.49 7.42 -13.47
N GLU A 37 -15.72 7.97 -12.53
CA GLU A 37 -16.12 9.13 -11.71
C GLU A 37 -16.49 10.34 -12.57
N VAL A 38 -15.63 10.68 -13.53
CA VAL A 38 -15.81 11.82 -14.44
C VAL A 38 -16.90 11.49 -15.46
N GLN A 39 -16.81 10.33 -16.12
CA GLN A 39 -17.76 9.93 -17.15
C GLN A 39 -19.20 9.81 -16.63
N SER A 40 -19.38 9.33 -15.40
CA SER A 40 -20.69 9.15 -14.78
C SER A 40 -21.11 10.31 -13.86
N LYS A 41 -20.28 11.34 -13.70
CA LYS A 41 -20.52 12.50 -12.81
C LYS A 41 -20.92 12.07 -11.39
N ILE A 42 -20.19 11.11 -10.83
CA ILE A 42 -20.39 10.61 -9.46
C ILE A 42 -19.22 11.05 -8.59
N ASP A 43 -19.40 11.08 -7.27
CA ASP A 43 -18.29 11.28 -6.32
C ASP A 43 -17.84 9.91 -5.80
N LYS A 44 -16.58 9.54 -6.07
CA LYS A 44 -15.96 8.30 -5.60
C LYS A 44 -14.88 8.55 -4.57
N LYS A 45 -14.76 9.77 -4.03
CA LYS A 45 -13.79 10.09 -2.99
C LYS A 45 -14.12 9.30 -1.72
N LEU A 46 -13.14 8.56 -1.23
CA LEU A 46 -13.30 7.70 -0.08
C LEU A 46 -13.10 8.46 1.23
N VAL A 47 -13.94 8.16 2.22
CA VAL A 47 -13.85 8.66 3.59
C VAL A 47 -13.51 7.49 4.51
N ALA A 48 -12.42 7.63 5.25
CA ALA A 48 -11.99 6.64 6.23
C ALA A 48 -12.93 6.62 7.44
N ILE A 49 -13.33 5.41 7.85
CA ILE A 49 -14.01 5.18 9.13
C ILE A 49 -13.00 5.04 10.27
N LEU A 50 -11.79 4.58 9.97
CA LEU A 50 -10.71 4.45 10.93
C LEU A 50 -10.20 5.84 11.34
N LYS A 51 -10.30 6.15 12.64
CA LYS A 51 -9.76 7.38 13.24
C LYS A 51 -8.31 7.20 13.71
N LYS A 52 -7.48 6.59 12.86
CA LYS A 52 -6.05 6.40 13.12
C LYS A 52 -5.23 7.27 12.17
N LYS A 53 -4.11 7.79 12.67
CA LYS A 53 -3.14 8.47 11.82
C LYS A 53 -2.36 7.42 11.02
N GLY A 54 -2.20 7.66 9.72
CA GLY A 54 -1.30 6.86 8.89
C GLY A 54 0.12 7.35 9.04
N GLU A 55 1.04 6.66 8.38
CA GLU A 55 2.36 7.22 8.11
C GLU A 55 2.73 6.83 6.69
N LEU A 56 3.01 7.82 5.84
CA LEU A 56 3.57 7.62 4.51
C LEU A 56 4.99 8.17 4.50
N LYS A 57 5.94 7.32 4.10
CA LYS A 57 7.34 7.71 3.95
C LYS A 57 7.86 7.27 2.60
N HIS A 58 8.74 8.09 2.04
CA HIS A 58 9.45 7.82 0.81
C HIS A 58 10.95 7.85 1.13
N TYR A 59 11.65 6.81 0.68
CA TYR A 59 13.08 6.63 0.83
C TYR A 59 13.67 6.38 -0.56
N THR A 60 14.87 6.88 -0.79
CA THR A 60 15.60 6.70 -2.05
C THR A 60 16.94 6.08 -1.76
N PHE A 61 17.33 5.13 -2.60
CA PHE A 61 18.58 4.40 -2.51
C PHE A 61 19.25 4.41 -3.89
N ASP A 62 20.58 4.40 -3.91
CA ASP A 62 21.32 4.42 -5.17
C ASP A 62 21.32 3.03 -5.83
N LYS A 63 21.18 1.97 -5.03
CA LYS A 63 21.23 0.58 -5.47
C LYS A 63 20.10 -0.24 -4.87
N ASP A 64 19.68 -1.27 -5.59
CA ASP A 64 18.58 -2.17 -5.23
C ASP A 64 18.87 -2.99 -3.96
N TYR A 65 20.09 -3.48 -3.80
CA TYR A 65 20.45 -4.24 -2.59
C TYR A 65 20.45 -3.35 -1.33
N GLU A 66 20.77 -2.05 -1.45
CA GLU A 66 20.74 -1.11 -0.31
C GLU A 66 19.31 -0.89 0.17
N GLU A 67 18.36 -0.78 -0.77
CA GLU A 67 16.92 -0.74 -0.45
C GLU A 67 16.49 -2.03 0.26
N ALA A 68 16.89 -3.20 -0.26
CA ALA A 68 16.50 -4.50 0.29
C ALA A 68 17.03 -4.71 1.71
N ASP A 69 18.30 -4.39 1.96
CA ASP A 69 18.94 -4.48 3.27
C ASP A 69 18.27 -3.52 4.25
N TRP A 70 18.06 -2.27 3.83
CA TRP A 70 17.39 -1.27 4.67
C TRP A 70 15.96 -1.70 5.04
N VAL A 71 15.20 -2.27 4.10
CA VAL A 71 13.84 -2.77 4.38
C VAL A 71 13.87 -3.93 5.38
N ALA A 72 14.81 -4.87 5.24
CA ALA A 72 14.95 -6.00 6.15
C ALA A 72 15.32 -5.54 7.57
N GLU A 73 16.27 -4.61 7.70
CA GLU A 73 16.61 -3.96 8.96
C GLU A 73 15.41 -3.21 9.57
N LYS A 74 14.65 -2.50 8.72
CA LYS A 74 13.48 -1.76 9.16
C LYS A 74 12.40 -2.66 9.73
N ILE A 75 12.19 -3.83 9.12
CA ILE A 75 11.25 -4.85 9.62
C ILE A 75 11.65 -5.31 11.03
N LEU A 76 12.94 -5.57 11.27
CA LEU A 76 13.43 -5.93 12.60
C LEU A 76 13.28 -4.78 13.59
N GLU A 77 13.62 -3.55 13.20
CA GLU A 77 13.44 -2.36 14.04
C GLU A 77 11.98 -2.22 14.50
N LEU A 78 11.03 -2.37 13.57
CA LEU A 78 9.60 -2.30 13.88
C LEU A 78 9.16 -3.45 14.80
N LYS A 79 9.65 -4.67 14.56
CA LYS A 79 9.36 -5.84 15.40
C LYS A 79 9.93 -5.70 16.82
N ASN A 80 11.12 -5.11 16.96
CA ASN A 80 11.76 -4.88 18.25
C ASN A 80 11.06 -3.76 19.03
N LYS A 81 10.61 -2.71 18.35
CA LYS A 81 9.85 -1.60 18.95
C LYS A 81 8.43 -2.03 19.38
N ASN A 82 7.81 -2.95 18.63
CA ASN A 82 6.47 -3.43 18.92
C ASN A 82 6.42 -4.96 18.96
N LYS A 83 6.47 -5.52 20.17
CA LYS A 83 6.45 -6.99 20.38
C LYS A 83 5.19 -7.66 19.82
N GLU A 84 4.06 -6.95 19.77
CA GLU A 84 2.77 -7.46 19.25
C GLU A 84 2.73 -7.52 17.71
N LEU A 85 3.59 -6.78 17.02
CA LEU A 85 3.67 -6.80 15.56
C LEU A 85 4.13 -8.18 15.09
N LYS A 86 3.37 -8.86 14.23
CA LYS A 86 3.77 -10.15 13.66
C LYS A 86 4.34 -9.93 12.26
N PHE A 87 5.30 -10.76 11.85
CA PHE A 87 5.86 -10.67 10.49
C PHE A 87 4.78 -10.79 9.40
N ARG A 88 3.72 -11.57 9.65
CA ARG A 88 2.55 -11.70 8.76
C ARG A 88 1.72 -10.43 8.59
N ASP A 89 1.89 -9.43 9.47
CA ASP A 89 1.20 -8.15 9.40
C ASP A 89 1.94 -7.16 8.47
N LEU A 90 3.11 -7.55 7.96
CA LEU A 90 3.97 -6.79 7.06
C LEU A 90 3.96 -7.45 5.68
N ALA A 91 4.00 -6.63 4.63
CA ALA A 91 4.09 -7.07 3.25
C ALA A 91 5.03 -6.17 2.45
N ILE A 92 5.83 -6.77 1.58
CA ILE A 92 6.64 -6.08 0.58
C ILE A 92 5.95 -6.30 -0.76
N LEU A 93 5.61 -5.22 -1.47
CA LEU A 93 4.95 -5.28 -2.76
C LEU A 93 5.92 -4.78 -3.82
N THR A 94 6.30 -5.66 -4.75
CA THR A 94 7.17 -5.31 -5.87
C THR A 94 6.39 -5.32 -7.19
N ARG A 95 6.94 -4.67 -8.22
CA ARG A 95 6.30 -4.61 -9.55
C ARG A 95 6.36 -5.94 -10.30
N ALA A 96 7.45 -6.68 -10.12
CA ALA A 96 7.78 -7.93 -10.79
C ALA A 96 8.49 -8.87 -9.81
N ASN A 97 8.37 -10.18 -10.05
CA ASN A 97 8.94 -11.21 -9.18
C ASN A 97 10.47 -11.11 -9.08
N SER A 98 11.16 -10.74 -10.17
CA SER A 98 12.62 -10.56 -10.16
C SER A 98 13.09 -9.46 -9.21
N HIS A 99 12.30 -8.40 -9.02
CA HIS A 99 12.64 -7.32 -8.08
C HIS A 99 12.57 -7.79 -6.62
N ALA A 100 11.85 -8.87 -6.33
CA ALA A 100 11.74 -9.41 -4.98
C ALA A 100 12.94 -10.27 -4.57
N GLU A 101 13.79 -10.68 -5.52
CA GLU A 101 14.93 -11.57 -5.26
C GLU A 101 15.91 -10.95 -4.25
N GLN A 102 16.22 -9.65 -4.39
CA GLN A 102 17.09 -8.94 -3.44
C GLN A 102 16.50 -8.91 -2.04
N PHE A 103 15.21 -8.61 -1.89
CA PHE A 103 14.53 -8.64 -0.60
C PHE A 103 14.55 -10.03 0.03
N VAL A 104 14.32 -11.09 -0.76
CA VAL A 104 14.40 -12.47 -0.27
C VAL A 104 15.80 -12.80 0.27
N LEU A 105 16.86 -12.34 -0.40
CA LEU A 105 18.23 -12.53 0.05
C LEU A 105 18.48 -11.80 1.38
N SER A 106 18.14 -10.51 1.50
CA SER A 106 18.33 -9.73 2.73
C SER A 106 17.53 -10.29 3.90
N LEU A 107 16.27 -10.70 3.66
CA LEU A 107 15.43 -11.35 4.68
C LEU A 107 16.04 -12.67 5.18
N LYS A 108 16.63 -13.49 4.28
CA LYS A 108 17.33 -14.72 4.66
C LYS A 108 18.56 -14.45 5.52
N GLN A 109 19.37 -13.46 5.15
CA GLN A 109 20.58 -13.09 5.89
C GLN A 109 20.26 -12.69 7.34
N LEU A 110 19.15 -11.98 7.54
CA LEU A 110 18.67 -11.56 8.85
C LEU A 110 17.74 -12.58 9.53
N VAL A 111 17.56 -13.78 8.94
CA VAL A 111 16.73 -14.87 9.48
C VAL A 111 15.27 -14.43 9.73
N ILE A 112 14.75 -13.56 8.88
CA ILE A 112 13.37 -13.06 8.95
C ILE A 112 12.45 -14.05 8.21
N PRO A 113 11.39 -14.57 8.85
CA PRO A 113 10.47 -15.49 8.19
C PRO A 113 9.65 -14.74 7.13
N TYR A 114 9.59 -15.29 5.93
CA TYR A 114 8.88 -14.72 4.79
C TYR A 114 8.12 -15.79 4.00
N VAL A 115 7.13 -15.35 3.22
CA VAL A 115 6.43 -16.17 2.22
C VAL A 115 6.57 -15.45 0.88
N PHE A 116 7.01 -16.18 -0.14
CA PHE A 116 7.13 -15.69 -1.50
C PHE A 116 6.11 -16.40 -2.39
N SER A 117 5.27 -15.64 -3.10
CA SER A 117 4.15 -16.12 -3.91
C SER A 117 4.01 -15.31 -5.19
#